data_AF-A0A931TRR8-F1
#
_entry.id   AF-A0A931TRR8-F1
#
_cell.length_a   1.000
_cell.length_b   1.000
_cell.length_c   1.000
_cell.angle_alpha   90.00
_cell.angle_beta   90.00
_cell.angle_gamma   90.00
#
_symmetry.space_group_name_H-M   'P 1'
#
loop_
_entity.id
_entity.type
_entity.pdbx_description
1 polymer ?
#
loop_
_entity_poly.entity_id
_entity_poly.type
_entity_poly.pdbx_seq_one_letter_code
_entity_poly.pdbx_strand_id
1 'polypeptide(L)'
;MNRKKIKTNFESEQRKITLDLIEFDYIPNNINGCKCFLSLNEEQFKKGKYILVNDFVVTSYASINGVMTKFIMTFYDNIGVGYSIGTYRSGNLEMKIEVFHKKTDTKFGIKTGRVTIESKDGRKTVKDFYGECKC
;
A
#
# COMPACT_ATOMS: atom_id res chain seq x y z
N MET A 1 58.65 -2.82 14.22
CA MET A 1 57.59 -1.86 13.85
C MET A 1 56.46 -2.61 13.14
N ASN A 2 55.42 -3.03 13.87
CA ASN A 2 54.26 -3.73 13.29
C ASN A 2 53.12 -2.73 13.06
N ARG A 3 52.86 -2.36 11.80
CA ARG A 3 51.64 -1.64 11.42
C ARG A 3 50.50 -2.66 11.28
N LYS A 4 49.69 -2.81 12.32
CA LYS A 4 48.39 -3.50 12.24
C LYS A 4 47.51 -2.72 11.25
N LYS A 5 47.20 -3.33 10.11
CA LYS A 5 46.15 -2.86 9.19
C LYS A 5 44.80 -3.05 9.89
N ILE A 6 44.21 -1.96 10.38
CA ILE A 6 42.81 -1.94 10.78
C ILE A 6 42.01 -1.97 9.48
N LYS A 7 41.49 -3.15 9.11
CA LYS A 7 40.40 -3.24 8.13
C LYS A 7 39.14 -2.77 8.85
N THR A 8 38.77 -1.53 8.63
CA THR A 8 37.50 -0.96 9.07
C THR A 8 36.39 -1.70 8.31
N ASN A 9 35.72 -2.63 8.98
CA ASN A 9 34.46 -3.25 8.53
C ASN A 9 33.32 -2.20 8.57
N PHE A 10 33.40 -1.19 7.71
CA PHE A 10 32.41 -0.10 7.65
C PHE A 10 31.36 -0.31 6.54
N GLU A 11 31.22 -1.54 6.03
CA GLU A 11 30.44 -1.84 4.82
C GLU A 11 29.30 -2.88 4.97
N SER A 12 28.83 -3.23 6.18
CA SER A 12 27.76 -4.25 6.26
C SER A 12 26.64 -4.04 7.28
N GLU A 13 26.37 -2.79 7.68
CA GLU A 13 25.08 -2.43 8.28
C GLU A 13 24.32 -1.45 7.41
N GLN A 14 24.23 -1.73 6.10
CA GLN A 14 23.06 -1.26 5.35
C GLN A 14 21.85 -1.94 5.99
N ARG A 15 21.21 -1.25 6.95
CA ARG A 15 19.87 -1.58 7.42
C ARG A 15 19.07 -1.85 6.16
N LYS A 16 18.65 -3.09 5.95
CA LYS A 16 17.74 -3.46 4.87
C LYS A 16 16.43 -2.75 5.23
N ILE A 17 16.29 -1.47 4.84
CA ILE A 17 15.17 -0.61 5.24
C ILE A 17 13.91 -1.30 4.73
N THR A 18 13.20 -1.97 5.63
CA THR A 18 11.93 -2.64 5.35
C THR A 18 10.98 -1.62 4.73
N LEU A 19 10.13 -2.06 3.80
CA LEU A 19 9.06 -1.21 3.31
C LEU A 19 8.03 -1.06 4.44
N ASP A 20 7.79 0.16 4.90
CA ASP A 20 6.73 0.44 5.87
C ASP A 20 5.60 1.23 5.21
N LEU A 21 4.36 0.80 5.45
CA LEU A 21 3.17 1.55 5.04
C LEU A 21 2.77 2.43 6.21
N ILE A 22 2.97 3.73 6.04
CA ILE A 22 2.71 4.72 7.08
C ILE A 22 1.34 5.35 6.84
N GLU A 23 0.63 5.63 7.92
CA GLU A 23 -0.63 6.35 7.85
C GLU A 23 -0.44 7.81 7.43
N PHE A 24 -1.41 8.34 6.69
CA PHE A 24 -1.52 9.74 6.33
C PHE A 24 -2.98 10.20 6.45
N ASP A 25 -3.18 11.51 6.59
CA ASP A 25 -4.49 12.15 6.78
C ASP A 25 -4.81 13.22 5.73
N TYR A 26 -3.94 13.39 4.73
CA TYR A 26 -4.18 14.28 3.60
C TYR A 26 -4.48 13.48 2.32
N ILE A 27 -5.46 13.94 1.55
CA ILE A 27 -5.83 13.31 0.28
C ILE A 27 -5.11 14.05 -0.85
N PRO A 28 -4.33 13.36 -1.71
CA PRO A 28 -3.68 14.01 -2.85
C PRO A 28 -4.68 14.72 -3.77
N ASN A 29 -4.40 15.97 -4.14
CA ASN A 29 -5.30 16.85 -4.90
C ASN A 29 -5.69 16.32 -6.30
N ASN A 30 -5.01 15.29 -6.80
CA ASN A 30 -5.15 14.78 -8.17
C ASN A 30 -6.03 13.52 -8.28
N ILE A 31 -6.87 13.25 -7.27
CA ILE A 31 -7.83 12.15 -7.32
C ILE A 31 -9.22 12.76 -7.51
N ASN A 32 -9.83 12.57 -8.68
CA ASN A 32 -11.19 13.00 -9.00
C ASN A 32 -12.08 11.78 -9.25
N GLY A 33 -13.37 11.86 -8.89
CA GLY A 33 -14.32 10.75 -9.02
C GLY A 33 -14.39 9.86 -7.78
N CYS A 34 -14.82 8.62 -7.97
CA CYS A 34 -14.95 7.62 -6.90
C CYS A 34 -13.59 7.30 -6.27
N LYS A 35 -13.52 7.33 -4.95
CA LYS A 35 -12.29 7.09 -4.19
C LYS A 35 -12.52 5.99 -3.20
N CYS A 36 -11.56 5.10 -3.09
CA CYS A 36 -11.52 4.10 -2.06
C CYS A 36 -10.45 4.45 -1.03
N PHE A 37 -10.87 4.61 0.21
CA PHE A 37 -10.03 5.01 1.34
C PHE A 37 -9.76 3.78 2.20
N LEU A 38 -8.49 3.39 2.33
CA LEU A 38 -8.10 2.19 3.06
C LEU A 38 -7.18 2.55 4.23
N SER A 39 -7.50 1.98 5.40
CA SER A 39 -6.78 2.15 6.67
C SER A 39 -6.34 0.77 7.20
N LEU A 40 -5.45 0.70 8.21
CA LEU A 40 -5.06 -0.62 8.75
C LEU A 40 -6.23 -1.31 9.47
N ASN A 41 -7.15 -0.52 10.05
CA ASN A 41 -8.31 -1.01 10.77
C ASN A 41 -9.43 0.04 10.84
N GLU A 42 -10.58 -0.35 11.38
CA GLU A 42 -11.77 0.49 11.51
C GLU A 42 -11.54 1.72 12.42
N GLU A 43 -10.73 1.60 13.48
CA GLU A 43 -10.46 2.71 14.39
C GLU A 43 -9.70 3.83 13.68
N GLN A 44 -8.66 3.48 12.93
CA GLN A 44 -7.89 4.42 12.12
C GLN A 44 -8.73 5.01 10.99
N PHE A 45 -9.58 4.19 10.38
CA PHE A 45 -10.52 4.63 9.36
C PHE A 45 -11.43 5.74 9.89
N LYS A 46 -12.02 5.55 11.07
CA LYS A 46 -12.86 6.56 11.76
C LYS A 46 -12.09 7.84 12.11
N LYS A 47 -10.78 7.74 12.34
CA LYS A 47 -9.88 8.86 12.60
C LYS A 47 -9.39 9.56 11.31
N GLY A 48 -9.80 9.10 10.13
CA GLY A 48 -9.34 9.65 8.86
C GLY A 48 -7.85 9.37 8.57
N LYS A 49 -7.31 8.29 9.13
CA LYS A 49 -5.92 7.86 8.95
C LYS A 49 -5.87 6.72 7.93
N TYR A 50 -5.26 6.97 6.78
CA TYR A 50 -5.25 6.05 5.65
C TYR A 50 -3.84 5.56 5.35
N ILE A 51 -3.71 4.33 4.88
CA ILE A 51 -2.47 3.79 4.33
C ILE A 51 -2.45 3.85 2.81
N LEU A 52 -3.64 3.97 2.20
CA LEU A 52 -3.80 3.93 0.76
C LEU A 52 -5.10 4.62 0.34
N VAL A 53 -5.03 5.38 -0.77
CA VAL A 53 -6.21 5.89 -1.48
C VAL A 53 -6.13 5.47 -2.94
N ASN A 54 -7.21 4.87 -3.45
CA ASN A 54 -7.30 4.33 -4.80
C ASN A 54 -8.48 4.97 -5.56
N ASP A 55 -8.29 5.26 -6.85
CA ASP A 55 -9.33 5.88 -7.69
C ASP A 55 -10.19 4.88 -8.47
N PHE A 56 -10.01 3.57 -8.25
CA PHE A 56 -10.61 2.46 -8.99
C PHE A 56 -10.36 2.37 -10.50
N VAL A 57 -9.71 3.36 -11.11
CA VAL A 57 -9.51 3.38 -12.55
C VAL A 57 -8.07 3.03 -12.88
N VAL A 58 -7.12 3.78 -12.36
CA VAL A 58 -5.71 3.67 -12.76
C VAL A 58 -4.75 3.95 -11.61
N THR A 59 -5.10 4.82 -10.67
CA THR A 59 -4.13 5.39 -9.73
C THR A 59 -4.38 4.97 -8.31
N SER A 60 -3.30 4.60 -7.63
CA SER A 60 -3.28 4.42 -6.19
C SER A 60 -2.16 5.23 -5.56
N TYR A 61 -2.41 5.78 -4.39
CA TYR A 61 -1.43 6.51 -3.60
C TYR A 61 -1.24 5.82 -2.26
N ALA A 62 0.00 5.56 -1.87
CA ALA A 62 0.36 4.98 -0.58
C ALA A 62 1.60 5.69 -0.01
N SER A 63 1.64 5.87 1.31
CA SER A 63 2.83 6.43 1.98
C SER A 63 3.78 5.31 2.36
N ILE A 64 4.92 5.24 1.66
CA ILE A 64 5.93 4.19 1.85
C ILE A 64 7.14 4.83 2.50
N ASN A 65 7.49 4.40 3.71
CA ASN A 65 8.54 5.02 4.52
C ASN A 65 8.36 6.55 4.65
N GLY A 66 7.11 7.02 4.72
CA GLY A 66 6.76 8.44 4.82
C GLY A 66 6.73 9.19 3.49
N VAL A 67 7.06 8.54 2.37
CA VAL A 67 7.04 9.15 1.03
C VAL A 67 5.77 8.75 0.30
N MET A 68 4.96 9.74 -0.07
CA MET A 68 3.76 9.53 -0.87
C MET A 68 4.14 9.04 -2.27
N THR A 69 3.79 7.79 -2.55
CA THR A 69 4.15 7.10 -3.78
C THR A 69 2.91 6.86 -4.63
N LYS A 70 2.97 7.33 -5.88
CA LYS A 70 1.93 7.08 -6.88
C LYS A 70 2.19 5.75 -7.58
N PHE A 71 1.19 4.89 -7.61
CA PHE A 71 1.19 3.62 -8.32
C PHE A 71 0.19 3.65 -9.47
N ILE A 72 0.56 3.01 -10.58
CA ILE A 72 -0.26 2.88 -11.78
C ILE A 72 -0.69 1.42 -11.93
N MET A 73 -1.98 1.20 -12.15
CA MET A 73 -2.55 -0.13 -12.35
C MET A 73 -1.95 -0.78 -13.59
N THR A 74 -1.61 -2.06 -13.45
CA THR A 74 -1.06 -2.90 -14.51
C THR A 74 -1.90 -4.13 -14.78
N PHE A 75 -2.72 -4.53 -13.79
CA PHE A 75 -3.59 -5.67 -13.88
C PHE A 75 -4.78 -5.48 -12.93
N TYR A 76 -5.94 -5.94 -13.36
CA TYR A 76 -7.14 -6.05 -12.55
C TYR A 76 -7.90 -7.31 -12.95
N ASP A 77 -8.39 -8.03 -11.94
CA ASP A 77 -9.27 -9.17 -12.14
C ASP A 77 -10.34 -9.23 -11.04
N ASN A 78 -11.54 -9.59 -11.46
CA ASN A 78 -12.69 -9.81 -10.59
C ASN A 78 -13.03 -11.29 -10.62
N ILE A 79 -12.50 -12.00 -9.64
CA ILE A 79 -12.45 -13.47 -9.60
C ILE A 79 -13.78 -14.05 -9.08
N GLY A 80 -14.73 -13.21 -8.68
CA GLY A 80 -16.07 -13.61 -8.32
C GLY A 80 -16.75 -12.67 -7.32
N VAL A 81 -17.86 -13.14 -6.77
CA VAL A 81 -18.64 -12.35 -5.81
C VAL A 81 -17.82 -12.09 -4.55
N GLY A 82 -17.33 -10.86 -4.44
CA GLY A 82 -16.59 -10.40 -3.27
C GLY A 82 -15.11 -10.78 -3.25
N TYR A 83 -14.52 -11.10 -4.39
CA TYR A 83 -13.06 -11.19 -4.49
C TYR A 83 -12.53 -10.52 -5.74
N SER A 84 -11.63 -9.55 -5.57
CA SER A 84 -10.95 -8.88 -6.66
C SER A 84 -9.48 -8.66 -6.35
N ILE A 85 -8.65 -8.68 -7.40
CA ILE A 85 -7.22 -8.44 -7.32
C ILE A 85 -6.88 -7.27 -8.24
N GLY A 86 -6.08 -6.33 -7.73
CA GLY A 86 -5.45 -5.30 -8.55
C GLY A 86 -3.94 -5.27 -8.30
N THR A 87 -3.15 -5.19 -9.37
CA THR A 87 -1.69 -5.04 -9.29
C THR A 87 -1.30 -3.70 -9.90
N TYR A 88 -0.43 -2.97 -9.19
CA TYR A 88 0.00 -1.63 -9.52
C TYR A 88 1.51 -1.51 -9.43
N ARG A 89 2.13 -0.62 -10.21
CA ARG A 89 3.58 -0.43 -10.23
C ARG A 89 4.00 1.02 -10.05
N SER A 90 5.15 1.21 -9.41
CA SER A 90 5.84 2.50 -9.30
C SER A 90 7.36 2.26 -9.27
N GLY A 91 8.04 2.51 -10.39
CA GLY A 91 9.48 2.27 -10.51
C GLY A 91 9.88 0.82 -10.18
N ASN A 92 10.56 0.61 -9.04
CA ASN A 92 11.00 -0.70 -8.57
C ASN A 92 10.04 -1.36 -7.58
N LEU A 93 8.87 -0.77 -7.34
CA LEU A 93 7.86 -1.29 -6.44
C LEU A 93 6.68 -1.86 -7.22
N GLU A 94 6.18 -3.00 -6.76
CA GLU A 94 4.91 -3.58 -7.15
C GLU A 94 4.00 -3.63 -5.93
N MET A 95 2.75 -3.24 -6.11
CA MET A 95 1.71 -3.29 -5.11
C MET A 95 0.58 -4.20 -5.59
N LYS A 96 0.20 -5.16 -4.77
CA LYS A 96 -0.96 -6.03 -4.99
C LYS A 96 -2.01 -5.73 -3.92
N ILE A 97 -3.23 -5.44 -4.36
CA ILE A 97 -4.39 -5.26 -3.49
C ILE A 97 -5.34 -6.43 -3.74
N GLU A 98 -5.61 -7.19 -2.68
CA GLU A 98 -6.56 -8.28 -2.65
C GLU A 98 -7.73 -7.85 -1.79
N VAL A 99 -8.92 -7.75 -2.37
CA VAL A 99 -10.11 -7.29 -1.64
C VAL A 99 -11.02 -8.49 -1.40
N PHE A 100 -11.34 -8.74 -0.13
CA PHE A 100 -12.32 -9.74 0.32
C PHE A 100 -13.60 -9.00 0.73
N HIS A 101 -14.62 -8.94 -0.12
CA HIS A 101 -15.93 -8.47 0.33
C HIS A 101 -16.68 -9.64 0.99
N LYS A 102 -17.24 -9.41 2.17
CA LYS A 102 -18.49 -10.08 2.52
C LYS A 102 -19.62 -9.30 1.84
N LYS A 103 -20.56 -9.99 1.18
CA LYS A 103 -21.82 -9.36 0.74
C LYS A 103 -22.43 -8.65 1.96
N THR A 104 -22.45 -7.33 1.94
CA THR A 104 -23.28 -6.52 2.83
C THR A 104 -24.28 -5.79 1.95
N ASP A 105 -25.51 -5.61 2.43
CA ASP A 105 -26.64 -5.08 1.67
C ASP A 105 -26.51 -3.59 1.28
N THR A 106 -25.31 -3.01 1.36
CA THR A 106 -25.06 -1.60 1.04
C THR A 106 -24.27 -1.47 -0.26
N LYS A 107 -24.76 -0.56 -1.12
CA LYS A 107 -24.26 -0.28 -2.48
C LYS A 107 -22.76 0.12 -2.54
N PHE A 108 -22.17 0.51 -1.40
CA PHE A 108 -20.77 0.95 -1.24
C PHE A 108 -20.03 0.25 -0.09
N GLY A 109 -20.49 -0.96 0.29
CA GLY A 109 -20.12 -1.63 1.54
C GLY A 109 -18.63 -1.69 1.90
N ILE A 110 -18.41 -1.83 3.21
CA ILE A 110 -17.08 -1.97 3.82
C ILE A 110 -16.25 -3.00 3.07
N LYS A 111 -15.01 -2.60 2.79
CA LYS A 111 -13.99 -3.42 2.16
C LYS A 111 -12.95 -3.80 3.18
N THR A 112 -12.69 -5.09 3.26
CA THR A 112 -11.50 -5.60 3.91
C THR A 112 -10.67 -6.36 2.90
N GLY A 113 -9.41 -6.57 3.22
CA GLY A 113 -8.48 -7.13 2.27
C GLY A 113 -7.06 -7.06 2.75
N ARG A 114 -6.15 -7.27 1.82
CA ARG A 114 -4.72 -7.24 2.03
C ARG A 114 -4.04 -6.40 0.96
N VAL A 115 -3.12 -5.54 1.39
CA VAL A 115 -2.17 -4.87 0.52
C VAL A 115 -0.80 -5.48 0.73
N THR A 116 -0.16 -5.86 -0.37
CA THR A 116 1.22 -6.32 -0.41
C THR A 116 2.03 -5.33 -1.24
N ILE A 117 3.15 -4.84 -0.73
CA ILE A 117 4.12 -4.06 -1.52
C ILE A 117 5.46 -4.78 -1.50
N GLU A 118 6.01 -5.00 -2.68
CA GLU A 118 7.27 -5.71 -2.89
C GLU A 118 8.18 -4.90 -3.80
N SER A 119 9.45 -4.77 -3.43
CA SER A 119 10.48 -4.17 -4.27
C SER A 119 11.25 -5.24 -5.04
N LYS A 120 11.83 -4.87 -6.19
CA LYS A 120 12.69 -5.77 -7.00
C LYS A 120 13.89 -6.34 -6.25
N ASP A 121 14.34 -5.69 -5.17
CA ASP A 121 15.42 -6.16 -4.29
C ASP A 121 14.96 -7.17 -3.21
N GLY A 122 13.67 -7.56 -3.25
CA GLY A 122 13.07 -8.57 -2.39
C GLY A 122 12.59 -8.06 -1.03
N ARG A 123 12.59 -6.75 -0.76
CA ARG A 123 11.91 -6.22 0.44
C ARG A 123 10.40 -6.26 0.23
N LYS A 124 9.68 -6.55 1.30
CA LYS A 124 8.25 -6.80 1.24
C LYS A 124 7.55 -6.32 2.51
N THR A 125 6.32 -5.89 2.34
CA THR A 125 5.40 -5.59 3.44
C THR A 125 4.00 -6.01 3.07
N VAL A 126 3.27 -6.47 4.07
CA VAL A 126 1.92 -7.01 3.95
C VAL A 126 1.09 -6.43 5.08
N LYS A 127 -0.01 -5.78 4.75
CA LYS A 127 -0.95 -5.24 5.72
C LYS A 127 -2.35 -5.63 5.34
N ASP A 128 -3.14 -6.06 6.30
CA ASP A 128 -4.59 -6.11 6.11
C ASP A 128 -5.15 -4.69 6.17
N PHE A 129 -6.30 -4.47 5.54
CA PHE A 129 -6.95 -3.16 5.53
C PHE A 129 -8.43 -3.23 5.83
N TYR A 130 -8.96 -2.09 6.26
CA TYR A 130 -10.38 -1.77 6.39
C TYR A 130 -10.63 -0.45 5.67
N GLY A 131 -11.69 -0.38 4.87
CA GLY A 131 -11.99 0.83 4.13
C GLY A 131 -13.36 0.86 3.50
N GLU A 132 -13.66 1.98 2.88
CA GLU A 132 -14.89 2.17 2.11
C GLU A 132 -14.57 2.97 0.85
N CYS A 133 -15.45 2.90 -0.13
CA CYS A 133 -15.34 3.79 -1.26
C CYS A 133 -16.50 4.77 -1.33
N LYS A 134 -16.16 6.02 -1.63
CA LYS A 134 -17.09 7.13 -1.76
C LYS A 134 -17.05 7.66 -3.18
N CYS A 135 -18.23 7.74 -3.77
CA CYS A 135 -18.58 8.64 -4.85
C CYS A 135 -19.61 9.60 -4.23
#